data_AF-A0A367PXH2-F1
#
_entry.id   AF-A0A367PXH2-F1
#
_cell.length_a   1.000
_cell.length_b   1.000
_cell.length_c   1.000
_cell.angle_alpha   90.00
_cell.angle_beta   90.00
_cell.angle_gamma   90.00
#
_symmetry.space_group_name_H-M   'P 1'
#
loop_
_entity.id
_entity.type
_entity.pdbx_description
1 polymer ?
#
loop_
_entity_poly.entity_id
_entity_poly.type
_entity_poly.pdbx_seq_one_letter_code
_entity_poly.pdbx_strand_id
1 'polypeptide(L)'
;MNSERTADNIYLQYIQKLLPGINADTLSKIAGILSQTSWDNPNCSDDWNNLAVVALSEAELDVSNLDLRSFYLEMAFEALNNGLDVVDRHPLCATHLALIFSMIGEKQKAIEIALNTLINTLQTAYTTSNNYSHCLIYIFTDNKNISDPDRKCLEQILLTENSYEKTVFLLIEVICRSQLVFYTAVSRRFLHLASQLFPNSVDIGLKLGISSLISGELEGILYLHQARKLASNHAPVLQALHLAYRDLNQIEASNYWQEVSRKFYQPNSLSSEWHWTQLPSNSLFTYVPFEENLIMAVEPSLRSIVTSVLIAEQDWFEKEMEFWRNSIKPGMTVIDVGANVGVYTFSAALKVGSKGRVLAVEPFSGCVHCLQETCRINQLSWVNVCAGAASDRNGTVKLLLHSANELNQVISSDAAENISSDSFEEATCFTLDSLIEQENIERVDFLKIDAEGHEMSVLAGSQKLLTEFSPIILYENIAGSQGSNIEVAQYLTNKGYELFYYQPYTQKLIPINFTKDFQEQLNFIAFPPKKQQD
;
A
#
# COMPACT_ATOMS: atom_id res chain seq x y z
N MET A 1 -35.56 5.64 -16.69
CA MET A 1 -34.64 6.78 -16.79
C MET A 1 -34.97 7.72 -15.62
N ASN A 2 -34.18 7.65 -14.55
CA ASN A 2 -34.38 8.49 -13.36
C ASN A 2 -34.01 9.93 -13.66
N SER A 3 -34.97 10.84 -13.49
CA SER A 3 -34.86 12.28 -13.76
C SER A 3 -34.11 13.07 -12.68
N GLU A 4 -33.13 12.47 -12.00
CA GLU A 4 -32.39 13.11 -10.88
C GLU A 4 -30.85 13.05 -11.01
N ARG A 5 -30.29 12.42 -12.06
CA ARG A 5 -28.83 12.34 -12.27
C ARG A 5 -28.36 13.40 -13.26
N THR A 6 -28.25 14.65 -12.82
CA THR A 6 -27.50 15.69 -13.54
C THR A 6 -26.06 15.73 -13.04
N ALA A 7 -25.12 16.18 -13.88
CA ALA A 7 -23.71 16.38 -13.51
C ALA A 7 -23.56 17.17 -12.20
N ASP A 8 -24.40 18.19 -12.01
CA ASP A 8 -24.45 19.02 -10.81
C ASP A 8 -24.73 18.21 -9.55
N ASN A 9 -25.72 17.31 -9.60
CA ASN A 9 -26.12 16.53 -8.44
C ASN A 9 -25.02 15.52 -8.06
N ILE A 10 -24.38 14.91 -9.06
CA ILE A 10 -23.31 13.93 -8.87
C ILE A 10 -22.12 14.55 -8.16
N TYR A 11 -21.57 15.65 -8.71
CA TYR A 11 -20.33 16.22 -8.16
C TYR A 11 -20.56 16.84 -6.77
N LEU A 12 -21.71 17.50 -6.55
CA LEU A 12 -22.04 18.04 -5.24
C LEU A 12 -22.20 16.93 -4.18
N GLN A 13 -22.83 15.80 -4.52
CA GLN A 13 -22.92 14.63 -3.63
C GLN A 13 -21.53 14.06 -3.31
N TYR A 14 -20.68 13.92 -4.33
CA TYR A 14 -19.30 13.45 -4.15
C TYR A 14 -18.50 14.36 -3.20
N ILE A 15 -18.54 15.68 -3.40
CA ILE A 15 -17.83 16.63 -2.53
C ILE A 15 -18.38 16.62 -1.10
N GLN A 16 -19.69 16.51 -0.92
CA GLN A 16 -20.29 16.39 0.41
C GLN A 16 -19.90 15.09 1.13
N LYS A 17 -19.75 13.99 0.39
CA LYS A 17 -19.24 12.71 0.91
C LYS A 17 -17.76 12.82 1.30
N LEU A 18 -16.95 13.48 0.48
CA LEU A 18 -15.51 13.67 0.70
C LEU A 18 -15.23 14.61 1.90
N LEU A 19 -15.96 15.73 1.99
CA LEU A 19 -15.80 16.75 3.02
C LEU A 19 -17.14 17.04 3.73
N PRO A 20 -17.52 16.20 4.72
CA PRO A 20 -18.72 16.43 5.51
C PRO A 20 -18.57 17.72 6.32
N GLY A 21 -19.23 18.80 5.89
CA GLY A 21 -19.12 20.13 6.51
C GLY A 21 -18.54 21.22 5.63
N ILE A 22 -18.31 20.94 4.33
CA ILE A 22 -17.94 21.98 3.37
C ILE A 22 -18.92 23.17 3.41
N ASN A 23 -18.38 24.38 3.40
CA ASN A 23 -19.18 25.58 3.60
C ASN A 23 -20.06 25.92 2.36
N ALA A 24 -21.13 26.69 2.59
CA ALA A 24 -22.10 27.03 1.55
C ALA A 24 -21.53 27.94 0.44
N ASP A 25 -20.53 28.77 0.74
CA ASP A 25 -19.87 29.63 -0.24
C ASP A 25 -19.10 28.80 -1.27
N THR A 26 -18.33 27.81 -0.82
CA THR A 26 -17.62 26.86 -1.69
C THR A 26 -18.58 26.09 -2.58
N LEU A 27 -19.70 25.60 -2.02
CA LEU A 27 -20.73 24.92 -2.82
C LEU A 27 -21.34 25.85 -3.87
N SER A 28 -21.55 27.13 -3.54
CA SER A 28 -22.03 28.13 -4.49
C SER A 28 -21.02 28.40 -5.61
N LYS A 29 -19.72 28.45 -5.31
CA LYS A 29 -18.66 28.59 -6.33
C LYS A 29 -18.63 27.37 -7.27
N ILE A 30 -18.71 26.16 -6.72
CA ILE A 30 -18.78 24.90 -7.48
C ILE A 30 -20.02 24.89 -8.39
N ALA A 31 -21.19 25.28 -7.87
CA ALA A 31 -22.41 25.40 -8.68
C ALA A 31 -22.26 26.40 -9.84
N GLY A 32 -21.52 27.49 -9.63
CA GLY A 32 -21.15 28.42 -10.69
C GLY A 32 -20.36 27.76 -11.81
N ILE A 33 -19.32 26.99 -11.47
CA ILE A 33 -18.49 26.25 -12.45
C ILE A 33 -19.35 25.25 -13.24
N LEU A 34 -20.17 24.46 -12.53
CA LEU A 34 -21.06 23.46 -13.12
C LEU A 34 -22.01 24.09 -14.16
N SER A 35 -22.59 25.25 -13.83
CA SER A 35 -23.53 25.96 -14.71
C SER A 35 -22.89 26.55 -15.98
N GLN A 36 -21.58 26.79 -15.95
CA GLN A 36 -20.84 27.39 -17.08
C GLN A 36 -20.17 26.33 -17.97
N THR A 37 -20.09 25.09 -17.52
CA THR A 37 -19.45 23.99 -18.25
C THR A 37 -20.32 23.56 -19.44
N SER A 38 -19.71 23.43 -20.62
CA SER A 38 -20.37 22.90 -21.83
C SER A 38 -20.33 21.38 -21.86
N TRP A 39 -21.32 20.73 -21.23
CA TRP A 39 -21.37 19.27 -21.09
C TRP A 39 -21.61 18.50 -22.40
N ASP A 40 -22.57 18.96 -23.22
CA ASP A 40 -22.99 18.24 -24.43
C ASP A 40 -22.03 18.45 -25.61
N ASN A 41 -21.32 19.59 -25.63
CA ASN A 41 -20.34 19.91 -26.67
C ASN A 41 -19.12 20.62 -26.03
N PRO A 42 -18.24 19.87 -25.34
CA PRO A 42 -17.01 20.42 -24.76
C PRO A 42 -16.13 21.04 -25.84
N ASN A 43 -15.64 22.27 -25.64
CA ASN A 43 -14.86 22.98 -26.66
C ASN A 43 -13.51 23.53 -26.17
N CYS A 44 -13.27 23.51 -24.85
CA CYS A 44 -12.02 23.90 -24.22
C CYS A 44 -11.53 22.80 -23.27
N SER A 45 -10.27 22.89 -22.86
CA SER A 45 -9.68 21.93 -21.94
C SER A 45 -10.37 21.90 -20.56
N ASP A 46 -10.97 23.01 -20.12
CA ASP A 46 -11.73 23.08 -18.87
C ASP A 46 -13.02 22.25 -18.91
N ASP A 47 -13.77 22.30 -20.02
CA ASP A 47 -14.99 21.51 -20.19
C ASP A 47 -14.67 20.01 -20.17
N TRP A 48 -13.63 19.60 -20.90
CA TRP A 48 -13.16 18.21 -20.94
C TRP A 48 -12.68 17.72 -19.58
N ASN A 49 -11.96 18.56 -18.84
CA ASN A 49 -11.57 18.28 -17.46
C ASN A 49 -12.80 18.07 -16.56
N ASN A 50 -13.79 18.95 -16.65
CA ASN A 50 -14.99 18.88 -15.82
C ASN A 50 -15.81 17.62 -16.12
N LEU A 51 -15.92 17.24 -17.40
CA LEU A 51 -16.51 15.97 -17.83
C LEU A 51 -15.82 14.78 -17.18
N ALA A 52 -14.48 14.75 -17.21
CA ALA A 52 -13.70 13.69 -16.61
C ALA A 52 -13.87 13.63 -15.09
N VAL A 53 -13.85 14.78 -14.41
CA VAL A 53 -14.02 14.85 -12.96
C VAL A 53 -15.39 14.34 -12.53
N VAL A 54 -16.47 14.68 -13.25
CA VAL A 54 -17.81 14.15 -12.96
C VAL A 54 -17.88 12.64 -13.19
N ALA A 55 -17.26 12.13 -14.25
CA ALA A 55 -17.18 10.68 -14.48
C ALA A 55 -16.43 9.97 -13.34
N LEU A 56 -15.30 10.52 -12.88
CA LEU A 56 -14.58 9.99 -11.71
C LEU A 56 -15.43 10.06 -10.42
N SER A 57 -16.20 11.13 -10.23
CA SER A 57 -17.14 11.23 -9.11
C SER A 57 -18.25 10.18 -9.17
N GLU A 58 -18.79 9.85 -10.34
CA GLU A 58 -19.75 8.74 -10.50
C GLU A 58 -19.11 7.40 -10.11
N ALA A 59 -17.87 7.17 -10.53
CA ALA A 59 -17.12 5.95 -10.21
C ALA A 59 -16.97 5.74 -8.70
N GLU A 60 -16.89 6.82 -7.91
CA GLU A 60 -16.78 6.83 -6.45
C GLU A 60 -18.12 6.72 -5.70
N LEU A 61 -19.22 7.10 -6.34
CA LEU A 61 -20.56 7.02 -5.74
C LEU A 61 -21.15 5.62 -5.92
N ASP A 62 -20.88 4.93 -7.03
CA ASP A 62 -21.38 3.57 -7.32
C ASP A 62 -20.35 2.48 -6.99
N VAL A 63 -19.92 2.44 -5.72
CA VAL A 63 -18.81 1.59 -5.25
C VAL A 63 -19.05 0.09 -5.47
N SER A 64 -20.31 -0.35 -5.56
CA SER A 64 -20.67 -1.78 -5.67
C SER A 64 -20.54 -2.37 -7.07
N ASN A 65 -20.43 -1.55 -8.12
CA ASN A 65 -20.44 -2.05 -9.50
C ASN A 65 -19.11 -1.76 -10.21
N LEU A 66 -18.23 -2.78 -10.26
CA LEU A 66 -16.90 -2.68 -10.85
C LEU A 66 -16.93 -2.45 -12.37
N ASP A 67 -17.95 -2.94 -13.07
CA ASP A 67 -18.13 -2.71 -14.50
C ASP A 67 -18.47 -1.24 -14.77
N LEU A 68 -19.38 -0.66 -13.98
CA LEU A 68 -19.68 0.77 -14.06
C LEU A 68 -18.48 1.62 -13.66
N ARG A 69 -17.76 1.27 -12.59
CA ARG A 69 -16.53 1.98 -12.20
C ARG A 69 -15.51 2.00 -13.34
N SER A 70 -15.30 0.86 -13.99
CA SER A 70 -14.40 0.75 -15.14
C SER A 70 -14.87 1.60 -16.31
N PHE A 71 -16.16 1.57 -16.61
CA PHE A 71 -16.77 2.38 -17.67
C PHE A 71 -16.57 3.88 -17.43
N TYR A 72 -16.85 4.38 -16.23
CA TYR A 72 -16.67 5.78 -15.90
C TYR A 72 -15.20 6.20 -15.90
N LEU A 73 -14.29 5.30 -15.51
CA LEU A 73 -12.85 5.55 -15.60
C LEU A 73 -12.39 5.68 -17.07
N GLU A 74 -12.88 4.81 -17.95
CA GLU A 74 -12.60 4.88 -19.40
C GLU A 74 -13.16 6.18 -20.00
N MET A 75 -14.39 6.58 -19.63
CA MET A 75 -14.96 7.88 -20.03
C MET A 75 -14.10 9.05 -19.56
N ALA A 76 -13.63 9.03 -18.31
CA ALA A 76 -12.76 10.07 -17.79
C ALA A 76 -11.43 10.11 -18.55
N PHE A 77 -10.84 8.96 -18.83
CA PHE A 77 -9.61 8.85 -19.60
C PHE A 77 -9.75 9.43 -21.02
N GLU A 78 -10.82 9.10 -21.74
CA GLU A 78 -11.10 9.65 -23.07
C GLU A 78 -11.29 11.18 -23.02
N ALA A 79 -12.09 11.67 -22.08
CA ALA A 79 -12.32 13.09 -21.89
C ALA A 79 -11.03 13.88 -21.65
N LEU A 80 -10.14 13.38 -20.78
CA LEU A 80 -8.86 14.04 -20.48
C LEU A 80 -7.95 14.08 -21.71
N ASN A 81 -7.88 13.01 -22.50
CA ASN A 81 -7.08 12.99 -23.73
C ASN A 81 -7.62 13.99 -24.76
N ASN A 82 -8.95 14.06 -24.94
CA ASN A 82 -9.55 15.07 -25.81
C ASN A 82 -9.20 16.49 -25.32
N GLY A 83 -9.22 16.74 -24.02
CA GLY A 83 -8.82 18.02 -23.42
C GLY A 83 -7.35 18.39 -23.65
N LEU A 84 -6.44 17.41 -23.74
CA LEU A 84 -5.02 17.61 -24.03
C LEU A 84 -4.74 17.95 -25.51
N ASP A 85 -5.63 17.52 -26.42
CA ASP A 85 -5.53 17.79 -27.85
C ASP A 85 -6.07 19.19 -28.24
N VAL A 86 -6.80 19.86 -27.36
CA VAL A 86 -7.26 21.25 -27.56
C VAL A 86 -6.08 22.23 -27.46
N VAL A 87 -6.18 23.37 -28.14
CA VAL A 87 -5.10 24.37 -28.29
C VAL A 87 -4.74 25.08 -26.98
N ASP A 88 -5.70 25.27 -26.07
CA ASP A 88 -5.54 26.00 -24.80
C ASP A 88 -4.74 25.22 -23.74
N ARG A 89 -4.75 23.88 -23.79
CA ARG A 89 -3.95 22.93 -22.99
C ARG A 89 -3.83 23.28 -21.50
N HIS A 90 -4.95 23.33 -20.77
CA HIS A 90 -4.92 23.51 -19.32
C HIS A 90 -4.27 22.30 -18.62
N PRO A 91 -3.36 22.50 -17.63
CA PRO A 91 -2.57 21.41 -17.05
C PRO A 91 -3.37 20.45 -16.15
N LEU A 92 -4.61 20.79 -15.77
CA LEU A 92 -5.46 19.90 -14.98
C LEU A 92 -5.81 18.60 -15.72
N CYS A 93 -5.99 18.62 -17.05
CA CYS A 93 -6.23 17.39 -17.80
C CYS A 93 -5.08 16.39 -17.62
N ALA A 94 -3.82 16.86 -17.75
CA ALA A 94 -2.64 16.03 -17.52
C ALA A 94 -2.51 15.59 -16.05
N THR A 95 -2.94 16.44 -15.12
CA THR A 95 -2.89 16.17 -13.68
C THR A 95 -3.85 15.04 -13.28
N HIS A 96 -5.12 15.11 -13.72
CA HIS A 96 -6.09 14.04 -13.47
C HIS A 96 -5.75 12.77 -14.23
N LEU A 97 -5.12 12.87 -15.40
CA LEU A 97 -4.60 11.70 -16.11
C LEU A 97 -3.49 11.01 -15.31
N ALA A 98 -2.56 11.78 -14.73
CA ALA A 98 -1.53 11.25 -13.83
C ALA A 98 -2.15 10.59 -12.58
N LEU A 99 -3.22 11.20 -12.03
CA LEU A 99 -3.96 10.62 -10.90
C LEU A 99 -4.61 9.29 -11.27
N ILE A 100 -5.26 9.18 -12.44
CA ILE A 100 -5.83 7.91 -12.93
C ILE A 100 -4.75 6.84 -13.02
N PHE A 101 -3.60 7.15 -13.64
CA PHE A 101 -2.48 6.19 -13.71
C PHE A 101 -1.99 5.78 -12.31
N SER A 102 -1.96 6.70 -11.35
CA SER A 102 -1.60 6.39 -9.95
C SER A 102 -2.60 5.40 -9.34
N MET A 103 -3.90 5.66 -9.49
CA MET A 103 -5.00 4.84 -8.96
C MET A 103 -5.00 3.42 -9.51
N ILE A 104 -4.69 3.24 -10.80
CA ILE A 104 -4.63 1.92 -11.43
C ILE A 104 -3.25 1.23 -11.28
N GLY A 105 -2.36 1.79 -10.45
CA GLY A 105 -1.06 1.19 -10.13
C GLY A 105 0.02 1.36 -11.20
N GLU A 106 -0.20 2.20 -12.21
CA GLU A 106 0.74 2.56 -13.29
C GLU A 106 1.67 3.71 -12.84
N LYS A 107 2.38 3.47 -11.72
CA LYS A 107 3.13 4.50 -10.97
C LYS A 107 4.14 5.25 -11.82
N GLN A 108 4.92 4.55 -12.64
CA GLN A 108 5.99 5.18 -13.44
C GLN A 108 5.41 6.19 -14.44
N LYS A 109 4.32 5.83 -15.13
CA LYS A 109 3.60 6.73 -16.03
C LYS A 109 3.00 7.92 -15.26
N ALA A 110 2.38 7.65 -14.11
CA ALA A 110 1.83 8.70 -13.25
C ALA A 110 2.91 9.73 -12.86
N ILE A 111 4.09 9.26 -12.44
CA ILE A 111 5.23 10.11 -12.07
C ILE A 111 5.75 10.90 -13.27
N GLU A 112 5.93 10.26 -14.42
CA GLU A 112 6.43 10.92 -15.63
C GLU A 112 5.51 12.08 -16.05
N ILE A 113 4.20 11.82 -16.13
CA ILE A 113 3.20 12.83 -16.48
C ILE A 113 3.18 13.92 -15.40
N ALA A 114 3.17 13.54 -14.12
CA ALA A 114 3.06 14.50 -13.04
C ALA A 114 4.27 15.45 -12.96
N LEU A 115 5.50 14.93 -13.08
CA LEU A 115 6.71 15.75 -13.04
C LEU A 115 6.83 16.68 -14.24
N ASN A 116 6.55 16.18 -15.44
CA ASN A 116 6.57 17.00 -16.64
C ASN A 116 5.53 18.12 -16.54
N THR A 117 4.32 17.81 -16.08
CA THR A 117 3.25 18.80 -15.89
C THR A 117 3.64 19.82 -14.81
N LEU A 118 4.23 19.37 -13.70
CA LEU A 118 4.65 20.25 -12.61
C LEU A 118 5.66 21.28 -13.09
N ILE A 119 6.75 20.83 -13.74
CA ILE A 119 7.81 21.72 -14.23
C ILE A 119 7.25 22.79 -15.18
N ASN A 120 6.34 22.39 -16.07
CA ASN A 120 5.73 23.31 -17.04
C ASN A 120 4.71 24.27 -16.40
N THR A 121 4.16 23.93 -15.23
CA THR A 121 3.13 24.72 -14.54
C THR A 121 3.74 25.75 -13.58
N LEU A 122 4.89 25.45 -12.98
CA LEU A 122 5.49 26.26 -11.90
C LEU A 122 5.66 27.73 -12.27
N GLN A 123 6.20 28.06 -13.45
CA GLN A 123 6.39 29.46 -13.84
C GLN A 123 5.05 30.22 -13.83
N THR A 124 4.03 29.66 -14.47
CA THR A 124 2.71 30.30 -14.59
C THR A 124 2.02 30.43 -13.23
N ALA A 125 2.13 29.40 -12.38
CA ALA A 125 1.57 29.40 -11.03
C ALA A 125 2.09 30.55 -10.16
N TYR A 126 3.37 30.92 -10.30
CA TYR A 126 4.01 31.96 -9.47
C TYR A 126 4.11 33.34 -10.13
N THR A 127 3.72 33.49 -11.40
CA THR A 127 3.84 34.77 -12.13
C THR A 127 2.51 35.38 -12.56
N THR A 128 1.42 34.60 -12.55
CA THR A 128 0.12 35.05 -13.07
C THR A 128 -0.87 35.25 -11.95
N SER A 129 -1.37 36.47 -11.76
CA SER A 129 -2.28 36.83 -10.66
C SER A 129 -3.77 36.65 -10.95
N ASN A 130 -4.16 36.37 -12.21
CA ASN A 130 -5.55 36.56 -12.68
C ASN A 130 -6.19 35.35 -13.39
N ASN A 131 -5.70 34.12 -13.20
CA ASN A 131 -6.34 32.94 -13.77
C ASN A 131 -7.33 32.31 -12.78
N TYR A 132 -8.57 32.80 -12.81
CA TYR A 132 -9.67 32.27 -12.00
C TYR A 132 -10.13 30.90 -12.53
N SER A 133 -10.26 29.94 -11.61
CA SER A 133 -10.65 28.56 -11.89
C SER A 133 -12.12 28.44 -12.37
N HIS A 134 -12.30 27.87 -13.56
CA HIS A 134 -13.58 27.31 -14.06
C HIS A 134 -13.53 25.78 -14.10
N CYS A 135 -12.66 25.18 -13.28
CA CYS A 135 -12.33 23.76 -13.37
C CYS A 135 -12.65 23.06 -12.04
N LEU A 136 -13.38 21.97 -12.14
CA LEU A 136 -13.57 21.02 -11.05
C LEU A 136 -12.27 20.23 -10.81
N ILE A 137 -12.14 19.66 -9.62
CA ILE A 137 -11.06 18.74 -9.30
C ILE A 137 -11.61 17.47 -8.69
N TYR A 138 -11.07 16.36 -9.16
CA TYR A 138 -11.22 15.08 -8.49
C TYR A 138 -10.08 14.90 -7.47
N ILE A 139 -10.44 14.53 -6.23
CA ILE A 139 -9.50 14.19 -5.16
C ILE A 139 -9.78 12.74 -4.76
N PHE A 140 -8.86 11.85 -5.08
CA PHE A 140 -8.95 10.48 -4.63
C PHE A 140 -8.55 10.38 -3.15
N THR A 141 -9.18 9.55 -2.32
CA THR A 141 -8.73 9.28 -0.94
C THR A 141 -8.94 7.82 -0.56
N ASP A 142 -7.85 7.08 -0.35
CA ASP A 142 -7.90 5.67 0.12
C ASP A 142 -8.14 5.55 1.62
N ASN A 143 -7.82 6.61 2.37
CA ASN A 143 -7.80 6.57 3.83
C ASN A 143 -9.19 6.86 4.42
N LYS A 144 -9.75 5.89 5.15
CA LYS A 144 -11.03 6.05 5.87
C LYS A 144 -10.92 6.97 7.08
N ASN A 145 -9.71 7.22 7.59
CA ASN A 145 -9.44 7.92 8.85
C ASN A 145 -8.59 9.18 8.66
N ILE A 146 -8.93 10.03 7.69
CA ILE A 146 -8.25 11.32 7.47
C ILE A 146 -8.44 12.22 8.69
N SER A 147 -7.33 12.74 9.23
CA SER A 147 -7.32 13.66 10.37
C SER A 147 -7.96 15.01 10.03
N ASP A 148 -8.51 15.72 11.02
CA ASP A 148 -9.11 17.05 10.78
C ASP A 148 -8.12 18.06 10.14
N PRO A 149 -6.84 18.14 10.55
CA PRO A 149 -5.85 18.95 9.84
C PRO A 149 -5.67 18.57 8.37
N ASP A 150 -5.58 17.28 8.05
CA ASP A 150 -5.41 16.81 6.67
C ASP A 150 -6.66 17.08 5.82
N ARG A 151 -7.86 16.96 6.39
CA ARG A 151 -9.12 17.37 5.73
C ARG A 151 -9.12 18.85 5.37
N LYS A 152 -8.58 19.71 6.25
CA LYS A 152 -8.43 21.15 5.96
C LYS A 152 -7.43 21.42 4.85
N CYS A 153 -6.36 20.62 4.74
CA CYS A 153 -5.47 20.69 3.58
C CYS A 153 -6.20 20.36 2.28
N LEU A 154 -7.07 19.34 2.26
CA LEU A 154 -7.91 19.04 1.09
C LEU A 154 -8.91 20.17 0.76
N GLU A 155 -9.55 20.74 1.78
CA GLU A 155 -10.44 21.90 1.62
C GLU A 155 -9.68 23.09 1.03
N GLN A 156 -8.43 23.35 1.46
CA GLN A 156 -7.59 24.40 0.91
C GLN A 156 -7.37 24.22 -0.59
N ILE A 157 -7.09 23.00 -1.08
CA ILE A 157 -6.91 22.74 -2.52
C ILE A 157 -8.17 23.09 -3.31
N LEU A 158 -9.34 22.72 -2.79
CA LEU A 158 -10.63 23.05 -3.42
C LEU A 158 -10.90 24.56 -3.46
N LEU A 159 -10.53 25.27 -2.39
CA LEU A 159 -10.72 26.71 -2.23
C LEU A 159 -9.73 27.57 -3.03
N THR A 160 -8.60 27.01 -3.46
CA THR A 160 -7.60 27.72 -4.25
C THR A 160 -8.23 28.27 -5.54
N GLU A 161 -8.25 29.59 -5.69
CA GLU A 161 -8.90 30.25 -6.83
C GLU A 161 -8.04 30.18 -8.10
N ASN A 162 -6.71 30.15 -7.96
CA ASN A 162 -5.77 30.03 -9.06
C ASN A 162 -5.70 28.57 -9.55
N SER A 163 -6.11 28.33 -10.79
CA SER A 163 -6.14 26.98 -11.36
C SER A 163 -4.75 26.32 -11.48
N TYR A 164 -3.69 27.11 -11.73
CA TYR A 164 -2.31 26.62 -11.83
C TYR A 164 -1.74 26.28 -10.46
N GLU A 165 -2.08 27.04 -9.42
CA GLU A 165 -1.71 26.70 -8.03
C GLU A 165 -2.43 25.42 -7.58
N LYS A 166 -3.72 25.29 -7.92
CA LYS A 166 -4.51 24.08 -7.70
C LYS A 166 -3.90 22.86 -8.40
N THR A 167 -3.41 23.02 -9.63
CA THR A 167 -2.64 22.00 -10.35
C THR A 167 -1.39 21.58 -9.58
N VAL A 168 -0.58 22.52 -9.10
CA VAL A 168 0.65 22.22 -8.33
C VAL A 168 0.32 21.37 -7.11
N PHE A 169 -0.71 21.75 -6.35
CA PHE A 169 -1.16 21.01 -5.18
C PHE A 169 -1.57 19.57 -5.49
N LEU A 170 -2.38 19.37 -6.53
CA LEU A 170 -2.85 18.04 -6.91
C LEU A 170 -1.73 17.17 -7.48
N LEU A 171 -0.79 17.73 -8.25
CA LEU A 171 0.36 17.01 -8.78
C LEU A 171 1.27 16.47 -7.68
N ILE A 172 1.45 17.24 -6.60
CA ILE A 172 2.26 16.79 -5.45
C ILE A 172 1.59 15.62 -4.75
N GLU A 173 0.27 15.68 -4.57
CA GLU A 173 -0.49 14.57 -4.03
C GLU A 173 -0.30 13.30 -4.88
N VAL A 174 -0.39 13.41 -6.21
CA VAL A 174 -0.15 12.30 -7.13
C VAL A 174 1.27 11.74 -6.99
N ILE A 175 2.30 12.60 -6.91
CA ILE A 175 3.69 12.17 -6.80
C ILE A 175 3.94 11.47 -5.46
N CYS A 176 3.44 12.04 -4.35
CA CYS A 176 3.58 11.45 -3.02
C CYS A 176 2.94 10.08 -2.92
N ARG A 177 1.76 9.87 -3.55
CA ARG A 177 1.09 8.56 -3.60
C ARG A 177 1.76 7.56 -4.54
N SER A 178 2.22 8.03 -5.70
CA SER A 178 2.82 7.13 -6.71
C SER A 178 4.18 6.59 -6.28
N GLN A 179 4.83 7.22 -5.31
CA GLN A 179 6.11 6.81 -4.72
C GLN A 179 5.91 6.05 -3.39
N LEU A 180 5.02 5.04 -3.40
CA LEU A 180 4.49 4.27 -2.24
C LEU A 180 5.49 3.87 -1.14
N VAL A 181 6.79 3.93 -1.40
CA VAL A 181 7.83 3.64 -0.44
C VAL A 181 8.64 4.90 -0.20
N PHE A 182 8.35 5.61 0.90
CA PHE A 182 9.04 6.85 1.23
C PHE A 182 10.52 6.68 1.54
N TYR A 183 11.03 5.45 1.62
CA TYR A 183 12.41 5.14 2.00
C TYR A 183 13.43 5.42 0.88
N THR A 184 12.99 5.70 -0.35
CA THR A 184 13.92 6.11 -1.42
C THR A 184 14.30 7.59 -1.28
N ALA A 185 15.53 7.94 -1.68
CA ALA A 185 15.98 9.33 -1.73
C ALA A 185 15.10 10.20 -2.64
N VAL A 186 14.50 9.60 -3.68
CA VAL A 186 13.58 10.30 -4.58
C VAL A 186 12.27 10.60 -3.87
N SER A 187 11.66 9.61 -3.21
CA SER A 187 10.40 9.78 -2.48
C SER A 187 10.51 10.83 -1.37
N ARG A 188 11.63 10.86 -0.62
CA ARG A 188 11.89 11.88 0.42
C ARG A 188 11.91 13.30 -0.13
N ARG A 189 12.54 13.52 -1.29
CA ARG A 189 12.57 14.85 -1.93
C ARG A 189 11.16 15.36 -2.22
N PHE A 190 10.25 14.48 -2.61
CA PHE A 190 8.86 14.85 -2.85
C PHE A 190 8.08 15.09 -1.55
N LEU A 191 8.32 14.31 -0.50
CA LEU A 191 7.75 14.60 0.81
C LEU A 191 8.22 15.96 1.38
N HIS A 192 9.49 16.32 1.19
CA HIS A 192 9.98 17.66 1.56
C HIS A 192 9.26 18.76 0.78
N LEU A 193 9.04 18.58 -0.52
CA LEU A 193 8.27 19.54 -1.31
C LEU A 193 6.83 19.65 -0.81
N ALA A 194 6.18 18.50 -0.54
CA ALA A 194 4.84 18.44 -0.02
C ALA A 194 4.71 19.14 1.35
N SER A 195 5.70 18.99 2.24
CA SER A 195 5.68 19.64 3.55
C SER A 195 5.84 21.17 3.47
N GLN A 196 6.45 21.71 2.40
CA GLN A 196 6.48 23.16 2.18
C GLN A 196 5.11 23.72 1.76
N LEU A 197 4.33 22.94 1.03
CA LEU A 197 3.05 23.38 0.46
C LEU A 197 1.87 23.05 1.39
N PHE A 198 2.00 21.99 2.18
CA PHE A 198 1.04 21.56 3.19
C PHE A 198 1.70 21.44 4.58
N PRO A 199 2.22 22.54 5.15
CA PRO A 199 2.95 22.50 6.43
C PRO A 199 2.08 22.08 7.63
N ASN A 200 0.75 22.04 7.46
CA ASN A 200 -0.22 21.65 8.49
C ASN A 200 -0.75 20.21 8.31
N SER A 201 -0.17 19.42 7.39
CA SER A 201 -0.53 18.02 7.23
C SER A 201 0.15 17.15 8.28
N VAL A 202 -0.65 16.36 9.01
CA VAL A 202 -0.16 15.41 10.01
C VAL A 202 0.47 14.22 9.32
N ASP A 203 -0.18 13.72 8.27
CA ASP A 203 0.27 12.56 7.50
C ASP A 203 1.62 12.83 6.80
N ILE A 204 1.78 13.99 6.15
CA ILE A 204 3.07 14.35 5.52
C ILE A 204 4.17 14.47 6.58
N GLY A 205 3.88 15.10 7.73
CA GLY A 205 4.83 15.23 8.83
C GLY A 205 5.26 13.88 9.42
N LEU A 206 4.31 12.94 9.55
CA LEU A 206 4.56 11.57 9.99
C LEU A 206 5.45 10.82 8.99
N LYS A 207 5.06 10.79 7.72
CA LYS A 207 5.76 10.08 6.63
C LYS A 207 7.17 10.62 6.43
N LEU A 208 7.33 11.95 6.43
CA LEU A 208 8.64 12.60 6.32
C LEU A 208 9.51 12.33 7.54
N GLY A 209 8.95 12.40 8.75
CA GLY A 209 9.68 12.11 9.98
C GLY A 209 10.22 10.68 10.05
N ILE A 210 9.36 9.69 9.76
CA ILE A 210 9.75 8.27 9.72
C ILE A 210 10.80 8.04 8.63
N SER A 211 10.57 8.53 7.41
CA SER A 211 11.48 8.30 6.29
C SER A 211 12.88 8.90 6.50
N SER A 212 12.96 10.11 7.06
CA SER A 212 14.25 10.71 7.43
C SER A 212 14.99 9.86 8.47
N LEU A 213 14.30 9.39 9.52
CA LEU A 213 14.94 8.62 10.59
C LEU A 213 15.50 7.27 10.10
N ILE A 214 14.77 6.57 9.22
CA ILE A 214 15.23 5.33 8.59
C ILE A 214 16.50 5.56 7.78
N SER A 215 16.63 6.75 7.19
CA SER A 215 17.77 7.15 6.38
C SER A 215 18.94 7.67 7.21
N GLY A 216 18.82 7.68 8.54
CA GLY A 216 19.83 8.20 9.46
C GLY A 216 19.80 9.72 9.67
N GLU A 217 18.78 10.41 9.14
CA GLU A 217 18.58 11.86 9.28
C GLU A 217 17.80 12.17 10.57
N LEU A 218 18.52 12.63 11.61
CA LEU A 218 17.97 12.85 12.96
C LEU A 218 16.93 13.98 13.02
N GLU A 219 16.98 14.92 12.07
CA GLU A 219 15.96 15.97 11.90
C GLU A 219 14.56 15.40 11.69
N GLY A 220 14.42 14.13 11.30
CA GLY A 220 13.15 13.42 11.21
C GLY A 220 12.29 13.53 12.49
N ILE A 221 12.93 13.56 13.67
CA ILE A 221 12.24 13.78 14.95
C ILE A 221 11.48 15.11 14.97
N LEU A 222 12.03 16.18 14.39
CA LEU A 222 11.38 17.48 14.39
C LEU A 222 10.04 17.44 13.65
N TYR A 223 9.97 16.74 12.52
CA TYR A 223 8.73 16.58 11.75
C TYR A 223 7.68 15.79 12.56
N LEU A 224 8.11 14.75 13.30
CA LEU A 224 7.20 14.01 14.19
C LEU A 224 6.63 14.90 15.31
N HIS A 225 7.44 15.77 15.92
CA HIS A 225 6.97 16.74 16.92
C HIS A 225 6.03 17.79 16.32
N GLN A 226 6.28 18.25 15.09
CA GLN A 226 5.40 19.17 14.39
C GLN A 226 4.04 18.52 14.09
N ALA A 227 4.03 17.29 13.57
CA ALA A 227 2.82 16.51 13.38
C ALA A 227 2.05 16.32 14.69
N ARG A 228 2.76 16.04 15.79
CA ARG A 228 2.18 15.92 17.14
C ARG A 228 1.57 17.23 17.65
N LYS A 229 2.11 18.39 17.26
CA LYS A 229 1.55 19.69 17.62
C LYS A 229 0.23 19.95 16.90
N LEU A 230 0.10 19.48 15.67
CA LEU A 230 -1.11 19.61 14.84
C LEU A 230 -2.23 18.68 15.32
N ALA A 231 -1.89 17.43 15.65
CA ALA A 231 -2.85 16.44 16.17
C ALA A 231 -2.32 15.78 17.46
N SER A 232 -2.83 16.27 18.59
CA SER A 232 -2.24 15.96 19.90
C SER A 232 -2.43 14.52 20.41
N ASN A 233 -3.45 13.85 19.92
CA ASN A 233 -3.74 12.47 20.27
C ASN A 233 -3.49 11.52 19.10
N HIS A 234 -2.87 11.92 17.99
CA HIS A 234 -2.69 11.04 16.83
C HIS A 234 -1.79 9.84 17.18
N ALA A 235 -2.37 8.63 17.20
CA ALA A 235 -1.70 7.43 17.73
C ALA A 235 -0.42 7.06 16.95
N PRO A 236 -0.44 7.02 15.60
CA PRO A 236 0.75 6.68 14.82
C PRO A 236 1.93 7.63 15.09
N VAL A 237 1.66 8.93 15.24
CA VAL A 237 2.69 9.93 15.55
C VAL A 237 3.29 9.71 16.95
N LEU A 238 2.45 9.40 17.93
CA LEU A 238 2.89 9.12 19.30
C LEU A 238 3.75 7.86 19.37
N GLN A 239 3.36 6.79 18.67
CA GLN A 239 4.12 5.56 18.57
C GLN A 239 5.45 5.78 17.82
N ALA A 240 5.41 6.53 16.71
CA ALA A 240 6.62 6.89 15.96
C ALA A 240 7.61 7.68 16.84
N LEU A 241 7.15 8.63 17.66
CA LEU A 241 8.01 9.34 18.61
C LEU A 241 8.64 8.38 19.64
N HIS A 242 7.83 7.49 20.21
CA HIS A 242 8.32 6.48 21.16
C HIS A 242 9.43 5.60 20.55
N LEU A 243 9.21 5.10 19.34
CA LEU A 243 10.16 4.23 18.62
C LEU A 243 11.40 5.01 18.15
N ALA A 244 11.24 6.24 17.66
CA ALA A 244 12.35 7.09 17.25
C ALA A 244 13.35 7.32 18.39
N TYR A 245 12.86 7.69 19.58
CA TYR A 245 13.74 7.86 20.74
C TYR A 245 14.32 6.53 21.24
N ARG A 246 13.60 5.42 21.09
CA ARG A 246 14.12 4.07 21.40
C ARG A 246 15.30 3.72 20.48
N ASP A 247 15.18 3.91 19.18
CA ASP A 247 16.22 3.63 18.17
C ASP A 247 17.49 4.48 18.38
N LEU A 248 17.34 5.66 18.99
CA LEU A 248 18.44 6.55 19.38
C LEU A 248 18.99 6.27 20.78
N ASN A 249 18.54 5.20 21.42
CA ASN A 249 18.91 4.81 22.77
C ASN A 249 18.61 5.91 23.83
N GLN A 250 17.61 6.75 23.59
CA GLN A 250 17.12 7.79 24.49
C GLN A 250 15.93 7.26 25.31
N ILE A 251 16.21 6.30 26.18
CA ILE A 251 15.18 5.50 26.88
C ILE A 251 14.22 6.36 27.71
N GLU A 252 14.71 7.40 28.39
CA GLU A 252 13.85 8.30 29.18
C GLU A 252 12.82 9.03 28.30
N ALA A 253 13.26 9.57 27.15
CA ALA A 253 12.38 10.24 26.20
C ALA A 253 11.40 9.25 25.55
N SER A 254 11.86 8.04 25.22
CA SER A 254 11.01 6.96 24.70
C SER A 254 9.90 6.59 25.69
N ASN A 255 10.24 6.40 26.97
CA ASN A 255 9.28 6.08 28.03
C ASN A 255 8.30 7.23 28.26
N TYR A 256 8.77 8.48 28.21
CA TYR A 256 7.89 9.66 28.29
C TYR A 256 6.79 9.61 27.24
N TRP A 257 7.11 9.32 25.97
CA TRP A 257 6.11 9.25 24.91
C TRP A 257 5.14 8.07 25.08
N GLN A 258 5.61 6.95 25.61
CA GLN A 258 4.74 5.84 25.99
C GLN A 258 3.76 6.25 27.10
N GLU A 259 4.22 6.95 28.14
CA GLU A 259 3.38 7.45 29.23
C GLU A 259 2.38 8.51 28.79
N VAL A 260 2.79 9.42 27.90
CA VAL A 260 1.87 10.38 27.26
C VAL A 260 0.77 9.64 26.52
N SER A 261 1.11 8.58 25.80
CA SER A 261 0.16 7.79 25.01
C SER A 261 -0.85 7.05 25.90
N ARG A 262 -0.42 6.51 27.04
CA ARG A 262 -1.33 5.91 28.04
C ARG A 262 -2.43 6.86 28.50
N LYS A 263 -2.20 8.19 28.51
CA LYS A 263 -3.24 9.15 28.91
C LYS A 263 -4.39 9.23 27.90
N PHE A 264 -4.13 8.92 26.64
CA PHE A 264 -5.12 8.93 25.56
C PHE A 264 -5.73 7.54 25.31
N TYR A 265 -4.90 6.49 25.42
CA TYR A 265 -5.25 5.12 25.03
C TYR A 265 -5.18 4.17 26.23
N GLN A 266 -6.34 3.98 26.88
CA GLN A 266 -6.50 3.09 28.03
C GLN A 266 -7.16 1.77 27.64
N PRO A 267 -6.97 0.69 28.41
CA PRO A 267 -7.76 -0.53 28.24
C PRO A 267 -9.26 -0.19 28.25
N ASN A 268 -10.01 -0.74 27.28
CA ASN A 268 -11.41 -0.41 26.96
C ASN A 268 -11.65 0.84 26.10
N SER A 269 -10.62 1.44 25.49
CA SER A 269 -10.87 2.35 24.36
C SER A 269 -11.53 1.61 23.19
N LEU A 270 -12.28 2.33 22.37
CA LEU A 270 -12.86 1.79 21.13
C LEU A 270 -11.78 1.40 20.10
N SER A 271 -10.57 1.88 20.28
CA SER A 271 -9.46 1.66 19.35
C SER A 271 -8.41 0.73 19.94
N SER A 272 -7.67 0.02 19.09
CA SER A 272 -6.72 -1.03 19.50
C SER A 272 -5.32 -0.50 19.83
N GLU A 273 -5.04 0.79 19.70
CA GLU A 273 -3.68 1.35 19.87
C GLU A 273 -3.21 1.35 21.33
N TRP A 274 -4.09 1.12 22.31
CA TRP A 274 -3.66 1.03 23.71
C TRP A 274 -2.72 -0.16 23.96
N HIS A 275 -2.74 -1.21 23.12
CA HIS A 275 -1.97 -2.44 23.36
C HIS A 275 -0.46 -2.17 23.46
N TRP A 276 0.12 -1.40 22.52
CA TRP A 276 1.57 -1.12 22.55
C TRP A 276 1.98 -0.26 23.74
N THR A 277 1.07 0.57 24.25
CA THR A 277 1.36 1.45 25.39
C THR A 277 1.57 0.67 26.68
N GLN A 278 1.07 -0.57 26.77
CA GLN A 278 1.18 -1.42 27.96
C GLN A 278 2.45 -2.29 27.96
N LEU A 279 3.20 -2.29 26.86
CA LEU A 279 4.42 -3.08 26.74
C LEU A 279 5.52 -2.56 27.67
N PRO A 280 6.34 -3.45 28.25
CA PRO A 280 7.51 -3.04 29.00
C PRO A 280 8.53 -2.37 28.07
N SER A 281 9.37 -1.49 28.62
CA SER A 281 10.37 -0.74 27.84
C SER A 281 11.41 -1.62 27.15
N ASN A 282 11.62 -2.86 27.60
CA ASN A 282 12.50 -3.85 26.99
C ASN A 282 11.76 -4.90 26.14
N SER A 283 10.49 -4.63 25.77
CA SER A 283 9.73 -5.52 24.89
C SER A 283 10.50 -5.82 23.60
N LEU A 284 10.42 -7.07 23.16
CA LEU A 284 10.96 -7.54 21.89
C LEU A 284 10.07 -7.19 20.69
N PHE A 285 8.86 -6.69 20.97
CA PHE A 285 7.87 -6.30 19.96
C PHE A 285 7.30 -4.92 20.28
N THR A 286 6.71 -4.30 19.28
CA THR A 286 5.67 -3.28 19.42
C THR A 286 4.40 -3.80 18.76
N TYR A 287 3.24 -3.26 19.14
CA TYR A 287 1.96 -3.68 18.56
C TYR A 287 1.43 -2.61 17.63
N VAL A 288 1.01 -3.00 16.43
CA VAL A 288 0.41 -2.09 15.45
C VAL A 288 -0.97 -2.64 15.06
N PRO A 289 -2.03 -1.81 15.08
CA PRO A 289 -3.31 -2.20 14.49
C PRO A 289 -3.13 -2.56 13.03
N PHE A 290 -3.77 -3.64 12.60
CA PHE A 290 -3.76 -4.07 11.22
C PHE A 290 -5.11 -4.72 10.93
N GLU A 291 -5.77 -4.31 9.85
CA GLU A 291 -7.07 -4.82 9.38
C GLU A 291 -8.14 -5.10 10.46
N GLU A 292 -9.24 -4.35 10.41
CA GLU A 292 -10.37 -4.50 11.33
C GLU A 292 -9.92 -4.32 12.80
N ASN A 293 -9.86 -5.40 13.57
CA ASN A 293 -9.47 -5.39 14.99
C ASN A 293 -8.20 -6.20 15.27
N LEU A 294 -7.49 -6.67 14.23
CA LEU A 294 -6.28 -7.46 14.44
C LEU A 294 -5.12 -6.56 14.87
N ILE A 295 -4.26 -7.14 15.69
CA ILE A 295 -3.08 -6.46 16.24
C ILE A 295 -1.87 -7.28 15.84
N MET A 296 -0.94 -6.69 15.10
CA MET A 296 0.31 -7.35 14.75
C MET A 296 1.39 -7.02 15.77
N ALA A 297 2.11 -8.04 16.22
CA ALA A 297 3.41 -7.88 16.86
C ALA A 297 4.47 -7.73 15.77
N VAL A 298 5.19 -6.62 15.82
CA VAL A 298 6.26 -6.28 14.86
C VAL A 298 7.50 -5.81 15.61
N GLU A 299 8.62 -5.68 14.91
CA GLU A 299 9.86 -5.23 15.52
C GLU A 299 9.69 -3.80 16.10
N PRO A 300 10.15 -3.53 17.34
CA PRO A 300 10.00 -2.23 17.99
C PRO A 300 11.08 -1.26 17.53
N SER A 301 11.22 -1.08 16.22
CA SER A 301 12.18 -0.16 15.59
C SER A 301 11.58 0.43 14.32
N LEU A 302 11.82 1.72 14.08
CA LEU A 302 11.50 2.33 12.79
C LEU A 302 12.45 1.84 11.70
N ARG A 303 13.57 1.20 12.03
CA ARG A 303 14.48 0.62 11.03
C ARG A 303 13.88 -0.59 10.30
N SER A 304 12.89 -1.25 10.91
CA SER A 304 12.09 -2.26 10.20
C SER A 304 11.18 -1.57 9.20
N ILE A 305 11.23 -2.00 7.94
CA ILE A 305 10.37 -1.49 6.87
C ILE A 305 8.93 -1.81 7.24
N VAL A 306 8.64 -3.03 7.71
CA VAL A 306 7.27 -3.41 8.06
C VAL A 306 6.69 -2.52 9.16
N THR A 307 7.42 -2.32 10.26
CA THR A 307 6.96 -1.45 11.35
C THR A 307 6.71 -0.03 10.87
N SER A 308 7.63 0.50 10.07
CA SER A 308 7.54 1.87 9.56
C SER A 308 6.42 2.06 8.55
N VAL A 309 6.18 1.10 7.66
CA VAL A 309 5.06 1.12 6.71
C VAL A 309 3.76 1.10 7.48
N LEU A 310 3.58 0.12 8.39
CA LEU A 310 2.31 -0.04 9.10
C LEU A 310 1.99 1.18 9.98
N ILE A 311 3.00 1.89 10.52
CA ILE A 311 2.76 3.15 11.24
C ILE A 311 2.48 4.31 10.29
N ALA A 312 3.23 4.44 9.20
CA ALA A 312 3.12 5.60 8.30
C ALA A 312 1.90 5.55 7.38
N GLU A 313 1.57 4.36 6.86
CA GLU A 313 0.46 4.12 5.94
C GLU A 313 -0.80 3.61 6.63
N GLN A 314 -0.67 3.04 7.84
CA GLN A 314 -1.77 2.36 8.56
C GLN A 314 -2.36 1.17 7.80
N ASP A 315 -1.67 0.71 6.75
CA ASP A 315 -1.95 -0.49 5.97
C ASP A 315 -0.67 -0.94 5.22
N TRP A 316 -0.74 -2.05 4.51
CA TRP A 316 0.31 -2.51 3.60
C TRP A 316 0.18 -1.87 2.21
N PHE A 317 1.30 -1.45 1.63
CA PHE A 317 1.33 -0.62 0.42
C PHE A 317 1.22 -1.41 -0.91
N GLU A 318 1.35 -2.73 -0.86
CA GLU A 318 1.35 -3.56 -2.06
C GLU A 318 -0.04 -3.66 -2.69
N LYS A 319 -0.10 -3.48 -4.02
CA LYS A 319 -1.38 -3.35 -4.74
C LYS A 319 -2.20 -4.64 -4.73
N GLU A 320 -1.53 -5.78 -4.80
CA GLU A 320 -2.10 -7.13 -4.78
C GLU A 320 -2.68 -7.51 -3.42
N MET A 321 -2.41 -6.75 -2.35
CA MET A 321 -3.05 -6.94 -1.05
C MET A 321 -4.58 -6.81 -1.16
N GLU A 322 -5.09 -5.93 -2.03
CA GLU A 322 -6.53 -5.83 -2.32
C GLU A 322 -7.06 -7.13 -2.94
N PHE A 323 -6.34 -7.69 -3.92
CA PHE A 323 -6.69 -8.99 -4.52
C PHE A 323 -6.61 -10.14 -3.50
N TRP A 324 -5.59 -10.17 -2.67
CA TRP A 324 -5.39 -11.14 -1.60
C TRP A 324 -6.61 -11.19 -0.67
N ARG A 325 -6.99 -10.02 -0.13
CA ARG A 325 -8.16 -9.87 0.76
C ARG A 325 -9.47 -10.28 0.10
N ASN A 326 -9.64 -9.96 -1.18
CA ASN A 326 -10.87 -10.23 -1.92
C ASN A 326 -10.98 -11.70 -2.35
N SER A 327 -9.86 -12.39 -2.54
CA SER A 327 -9.83 -13.75 -3.08
C SER A 327 -9.94 -14.82 -1.99
N ILE A 328 -9.42 -14.55 -0.79
CA ILE A 328 -9.47 -15.50 0.33
C ILE A 328 -10.87 -15.54 0.92
N LYS A 329 -11.41 -16.75 1.08
CA LYS A 329 -12.76 -17.02 1.59
C LYS A 329 -12.73 -17.82 2.89
N PRO A 330 -13.80 -17.74 3.71
CA PRO A 330 -13.93 -18.56 4.91
C PRO A 330 -13.75 -20.05 4.63
N GLY A 331 -12.96 -20.74 5.46
CA GLY A 331 -12.71 -22.18 5.33
C GLY A 331 -11.60 -22.59 4.36
N MET A 332 -10.94 -21.63 3.67
CA MET A 332 -9.80 -21.95 2.81
C MET A 332 -8.55 -22.36 3.60
N THR A 333 -7.67 -23.11 2.94
CA THR A 333 -6.30 -23.37 3.40
C THR A 333 -5.31 -22.51 2.60
N VAL A 334 -4.55 -21.68 3.30
CA VAL A 334 -3.54 -20.77 2.72
C VAL A 334 -2.15 -21.16 3.22
N ILE A 335 -1.15 -21.16 2.33
CA ILE A 335 0.27 -21.27 2.69
C ILE A 335 0.95 -19.95 2.33
N ASP A 336 1.65 -19.35 3.29
CA ASP A 336 2.43 -18.12 3.14
C ASP A 336 3.91 -18.45 3.33
N VAL A 337 4.68 -18.51 2.23
CA VAL A 337 6.11 -18.76 2.24
C VAL A 337 6.87 -17.44 2.23
N GLY A 338 7.77 -17.30 3.21
CA GLY A 338 8.39 -16.00 3.53
C GLY A 338 7.39 -15.10 4.23
N ALA A 339 6.79 -15.63 5.30
CA ALA A 339 5.72 -14.93 6.01
C ALA A 339 6.20 -13.65 6.71
N ASN A 340 7.51 -13.49 6.96
CA ASN A 340 8.10 -12.36 7.67
C ASN A 340 7.37 -12.18 9.03
N VAL A 341 6.97 -10.97 9.40
CA VAL A 341 6.16 -10.69 10.59
C VAL A 341 4.65 -10.92 10.37
N GLY A 342 4.24 -11.39 9.19
CA GLY A 342 2.91 -11.97 8.95
C GLY A 342 1.87 -11.07 8.33
N VAL A 343 2.24 -10.04 7.56
CA VAL A 343 1.26 -9.13 6.92
C VAL A 343 0.24 -9.92 6.07
N TYR A 344 0.72 -10.78 5.17
CA TYR A 344 -0.14 -11.65 4.35
C TYR A 344 -0.80 -12.76 5.17
N THR A 345 -0.03 -13.43 6.03
CA THR A 345 -0.51 -14.47 6.96
C THR A 345 -1.73 -14.02 7.76
N PHE A 346 -1.68 -12.85 8.40
CA PHE A 346 -2.75 -12.39 9.30
C PHE A 346 -3.92 -11.77 8.56
N SER A 347 -3.68 -11.14 7.41
CA SER A 347 -4.76 -10.79 6.48
C SER A 347 -5.54 -12.03 6.05
N ALA A 348 -4.84 -13.11 5.67
CA ALA A 348 -5.46 -14.39 5.35
C ALA A 348 -6.20 -15.00 6.55
N ALA A 349 -5.58 -14.97 7.73
CA ALA A 349 -6.16 -15.53 8.95
C ALA A 349 -7.53 -14.92 9.29
N LEU A 350 -7.69 -13.61 9.11
CA LEU A 350 -8.97 -12.91 9.28
C LEU A 350 -10.04 -13.44 8.32
N LYS A 351 -9.69 -13.64 7.04
CA LYS A 351 -10.65 -14.02 6.00
C LYS A 351 -11.02 -15.51 6.04
N VAL A 352 -10.05 -16.41 6.30
CA VAL A 352 -10.33 -17.85 6.38
C VAL A 352 -11.13 -18.22 7.63
N GLY A 353 -10.87 -17.51 8.74
CA GLY A 353 -11.49 -17.76 10.04
C GLY A 353 -11.18 -19.15 10.63
N SER A 354 -11.78 -19.45 11.78
CA SER A 354 -11.51 -20.67 12.57
C SER A 354 -11.88 -22.00 11.91
N LYS A 355 -12.54 -21.96 10.75
CA LYS A 355 -12.86 -23.15 9.94
C LYS A 355 -11.86 -23.41 8.82
N GLY A 356 -10.98 -22.44 8.54
CA GLY A 356 -9.91 -22.58 7.57
C GLY A 356 -8.58 -22.86 8.26
N ARG A 357 -7.49 -22.66 7.52
CA ARG A 357 -6.14 -22.85 8.05
C ARG A 357 -5.15 -21.94 7.31
N VAL A 358 -4.16 -21.41 8.03
CA VAL A 358 -3.03 -20.68 7.44
C VAL A 358 -1.72 -21.32 7.92
N LEU A 359 -0.81 -21.64 7.02
CA LEU A 359 0.55 -22.08 7.34
C LEU A 359 1.49 -20.93 7.00
N ALA A 360 2.13 -20.35 8.01
CA ALA A 360 3.12 -19.28 7.88
C ALA A 360 4.52 -19.90 7.95
N VAL A 361 5.22 -19.96 6.82
CA VAL A 361 6.57 -20.52 6.70
C VAL A 361 7.58 -19.38 6.75
N GLU A 362 8.41 -19.38 7.79
CA GLU A 362 9.35 -18.30 8.05
C GLU A 362 10.63 -18.85 8.69
N PRO A 363 11.81 -18.64 8.09
CA PRO A 363 13.05 -19.17 8.61
C PRO A 363 13.72 -18.32 9.70
N PHE A 364 13.47 -17.00 9.78
CA PHE A 364 14.14 -16.10 10.72
C PHE A 364 13.48 -16.10 12.10
N SER A 365 14.24 -16.42 13.15
CA SER A 365 13.73 -16.50 14.53
C SER A 365 13.03 -15.23 15.03
N GLY A 366 13.54 -14.05 14.69
CA GLY A 366 12.93 -12.77 15.04
C GLY A 366 11.51 -12.61 14.47
N CYS A 367 11.34 -12.96 13.20
CA CYS A 367 10.06 -12.97 12.50
C CYS A 367 9.13 -14.05 13.04
N VAL A 368 9.64 -15.26 13.28
CA VAL A 368 8.89 -16.37 13.92
C VAL A 368 8.33 -15.95 15.27
N HIS A 369 9.11 -15.26 16.11
CA HIS A 369 8.60 -14.80 17.40
C HIS A 369 7.49 -13.74 17.24
N CYS A 370 7.60 -12.83 16.26
CA CYS A 370 6.54 -11.86 15.93
C CYS A 370 5.25 -12.58 15.49
N LEU A 371 5.37 -13.59 14.62
CA LEU A 371 4.24 -14.39 14.15
C LEU A 371 3.55 -15.12 15.31
N GLN A 372 4.32 -15.79 16.17
CA GLN A 372 3.80 -16.52 17.32
C GLN A 372 3.11 -15.59 18.32
N GLU A 373 3.72 -14.42 18.59
CA GLU A 373 3.14 -13.43 19.49
C GLU A 373 1.83 -12.87 18.92
N THR A 374 1.78 -12.58 17.62
CA THR A 374 0.55 -12.15 16.95
C THR A 374 -0.55 -13.21 17.02
N CYS A 375 -0.22 -14.49 16.82
CA CYS A 375 -1.17 -15.58 17.00
C CYS A 375 -1.70 -15.63 18.45
N ARG A 376 -0.81 -15.44 19.44
CA ARG A 376 -1.15 -15.48 20.87
C ARG A 376 -2.09 -14.35 21.27
N ILE A 377 -1.80 -13.11 20.91
CA ILE A 377 -2.61 -11.94 21.33
C ILE A 377 -3.98 -11.91 20.65
N ASN A 378 -4.10 -12.43 19.43
CA ASN A 378 -5.36 -12.50 18.68
C ASN A 378 -6.09 -13.84 18.81
N GLN A 379 -5.52 -14.83 19.52
CA GLN A 379 -6.08 -16.18 19.71
C GLN A 379 -6.35 -16.92 18.39
N LEU A 380 -5.45 -16.77 17.42
CA LEU A 380 -5.59 -17.33 16.06
C LEU A 380 -5.14 -18.79 16.01
N SER A 381 -5.94 -19.67 16.62
CA SER A 381 -5.65 -21.11 16.70
C SER A 381 -5.63 -21.86 15.34
N TRP A 382 -6.07 -21.21 14.26
CA TRP A 382 -6.05 -21.75 12.90
C TRP A 382 -4.82 -21.31 12.08
N VAL A 383 -3.87 -20.59 12.70
CA VAL A 383 -2.59 -20.23 12.09
C VAL A 383 -1.49 -21.12 12.68
N ASN A 384 -0.80 -21.85 11.82
CA ASN A 384 0.35 -22.67 12.16
C ASN A 384 1.62 -21.94 11.71
N VAL A 385 2.50 -21.61 12.66
CA VAL A 385 3.82 -21.01 12.36
C VAL A 385 4.85 -22.13 12.19
N CYS A 386 5.36 -22.27 10.98
CA CYS A 386 6.34 -23.27 10.57
C CYS A 386 7.72 -22.62 10.51
N ALA A 387 8.47 -22.70 11.62
CA ALA A 387 9.82 -22.15 11.71
C ALA A 387 10.80 -22.95 10.83
N GLY A 388 11.13 -22.40 9.67
CA GLY A 388 12.02 -23.03 8.68
C GLY A 388 11.86 -22.46 7.28
N ALA A 389 12.78 -22.83 6.40
CA ALA A 389 12.77 -22.45 4.99
C ALA A 389 12.08 -23.50 4.14
N ALA A 390 11.29 -23.06 3.15
CA ALA A 390 10.81 -23.93 2.09
C ALA A 390 11.85 -24.02 0.95
N SER A 391 12.11 -25.21 0.42
CA SER A 391 13.04 -25.44 -0.69
C SER A 391 12.69 -26.72 -1.47
N ASP A 392 13.56 -27.09 -2.39
CA ASP A 392 13.57 -28.31 -3.19
C ASP A 392 13.93 -29.59 -2.42
N ARG A 393 14.34 -29.50 -1.14
CA ARG A 393 14.76 -30.64 -0.32
C ARG A 393 14.58 -30.40 1.18
N ASN A 394 14.58 -31.49 1.95
CA ASN A 394 14.61 -31.44 3.41
C ASN A 394 16.06 -31.37 3.93
N GLY A 395 16.29 -30.67 5.04
CA GLY A 395 17.60 -30.59 5.69
C GLY A 395 17.75 -29.35 6.58
N THR A 396 18.94 -28.77 6.57
CA THR A 396 19.29 -27.54 7.29
C THR A 396 19.92 -26.54 6.31
N VAL A 397 19.61 -25.26 6.47
CA VAL A 397 20.20 -24.16 5.69
C VAL A 397 20.79 -23.10 6.62
N LYS A 398 21.71 -22.30 6.08
CA LYS A 398 22.27 -21.13 6.78
C LYS A 398 21.65 -19.85 6.23
N LEU A 399 21.19 -19.00 7.13
CA LEU A 399 20.57 -17.71 6.82
C LEU A 399 21.54 -16.59 7.17
N LEU A 400 21.80 -15.68 6.25
CA LEU A 400 22.59 -14.47 6.52
C LEU A 400 21.70 -13.42 7.20
N LEU A 401 22.13 -12.96 8.37
CA LEU A 401 21.47 -11.91 9.13
C LEU A 401 22.03 -10.54 8.70
N HIS A 402 21.15 -9.67 8.19
CA HIS A 402 21.40 -8.26 7.98
C HIS A 402 20.70 -7.43 9.07
N SER A 403 21.08 -6.15 9.18
CA SER A 403 20.48 -5.24 10.18
C SER A 403 19.00 -4.91 9.92
N ALA A 404 18.49 -5.24 8.73
CA ALA A 404 17.08 -5.11 8.35
C ALA A 404 16.61 -6.48 7.86
N ASN A 405 15.50 -6.98 8.41
CA ASN A 405 15.05 -8.35 8.17
C ASN A 405 14.67 -8.60 6.70
N GLU A 406 14.22 -7.56 6.00
CA GLU A 406 13.84 -7.61 4.57
C GLU A 406 15.05 -7.72 3.63
N LEU A 407 16.27 -7.69 4.16
CA LEU A 407 17.50 -7.92 3.39
C LEU A 407 18.11 -9.28 3.71
N ASN A 408 17.56 -10.01 4.67
CA ASN A 408 18.11 -11.31 5.05
C ASN A 408 17.93 -12.32 3.90
N GLN A 409 18.94 -13.15 3.68
CA GLN A 409 18.95 -14.07 2.53
C GLN A 409 19.46 -15.46 2.93
N VAL A 410 18.97 -16.50 2.24
CA VAL A 410 19.52 -17.85 2.35
C VAL A 410 20.84 -17.91 1.58
N ILE A 411 21.92 -18.40 2.20
CA ILE A 411 23.22 -18.53 1.54
C ILE A 411 23.66 -20.00 1.44
N SER A 412 24.45 -20.31 0.41
CA SER A 412 25.07 -21.62 0.26
C SER A 412 26.17 -21.83 1.32
N SER A 413 26.41 -23.09 1.68
CA SER A 413 27.47 -23.47 2.62
C SER A 413 28.85 -22.91 2.25
N ASP A 414 29.12 -22.84 0.96
CA ASP A 414 30.43 -22.47 0.40
C ASP A 414 30.63 -20.94 0.41
N ALA A 415 29.54 -20.16 0.34
CA ALA A 415 29.58 -18.71 0.49
C ALA A 415 29.78 -18.26 1.96
N ALA A 416 29.46 -19.15 2.91
CA ALA A 416 29.58 -18.89 4.35
C ALA A 416 31.03 -18.91 4.86
N GLU A 417 31.97 -19.52 4.12
CA GLU A 417 33.36 -19.72 4.58
C GLU A 417 34.16 -18.41 4.75
N ASN A 418 33.69 -17.29 4.17
CA ASN A 418 34.38 -15.99 4.21
C ASN A 418 33.70 -14.94 5.11
N ILE A 419 32.68 -15.30 5.90
CA ILE A 419 31.88 -14.36 6.70
C ILE A 419 31.91 -14.81 8.18
N SER A 420 31.95 -13.86 9.13
CA SER A 420 32.05 -14.15 10.57
C SER A 420 30.86 -14.98 11.09
N SER A 421 31.13 -15.86 12.07
CA SER A 421 30.14 -16.79 12.66
C SER A 421 28.94 -16.11 13.31
N ASP A 422 29.06 -14.85 13.73
CA ASP A 422 27.98 -14.08 14.35
C ASP A 422 26.96 -13.53 13.34
N SER A 423 27.16 -13.79 12.03
CA SER A 423 26.32 -13.26 10.95
C SER A 423 25.30 -14.27 10.40
N PHE A 424 25.19 -15.46 11.00
CA PHE A 424 24.32 -16.53 10.48
C PHE A 424 23.43 -17.20 11.53
N GLU A 425 22.22 -17.56 11.10
CA GLU A 425 21.31 -18.45 11.82
C GLU A 425 21.16 -19.78 11.04
N GLU A 426 21.14 -20.92 11.73
CA GLU A 426 20.77 -22.20 11.10
C GLU A 426 19.27 -22.42 11.23
N ALA A 427 18.62 -22.76 10.13
CA ALA A 427 17.19 -23.05 10.11
C ALA A 427 16.90 -24.41 9.48
N THR A 428 15.82 -25.03 9.95
CA THR A 428 15.27 -26.24 9.32
C THR A 428 14.81 -25.89 7.91
N CYS A 429 15.03 -26.80 6.98
CA CYS A 429 14.61 -26.68 5.59
C CYS A 429 13.73 -27.88 5.21
N PHE A 430 12.64 -27.62 4.50
CA PHE A 430 11.70 -28.65 4.06
C PHE A 430 11.11 -28.36 2.68
N THR A 431 10.63 -29.40 2.01
CA THR A 431 9.76 -29.25 0.84
C THR A 431 8.33 -28.94 1.27
N LEU A 432 7.58 -28.16 0.50
CA LEU A 432 6.16 -27.91 0.82
C LEU A 432 5.35 -29.21 0.80
N ASP A 433 5.69 -30.16 -0.09
CA ASP A 433 5.07 -31.48 -0.12
C ASP A 433 5.26 -32.23 1.21
N SER A 434 6.45 -32.16 1.82
CA SER A 434 6.71 -32.81 3.12
C SER A 434 6.00 -32.11 4.29
N LEU A 435 5.90 -30.78 4.24
CA LEU A 435 5.18 -30.00 5.24
C LEU A 435 3.67 -30.30 5.19
N ILE A 436 3.09 -30.37 3.99
CA ILE A 436 1.69 -30.74 3.77
C ILE A 436 1.39 -32.12 4.38
N GLU A 437 2.27 -33.09 4.16
CA GLU A 437 2.14 -34.43 4.72
C GLU A 437 2.23 -34.41 6.26
N GLN A 438 3.21 -33.70 6.81
CA GLN A 438 3.39 -33.55 8.27
C GLN A 438 2.18 -32.91 8.94
N GLU A 439 1.64 -31.84 8.36
CA GLU A 439 0.52 -31.07 8.90
C GLU A 439 -0.86 -31.68 8.57
N ASN A 440 -0.87 -32.83 7.87
CA ASN A 440 -2.07 -33.54 7.39
C ASN A 440 -3.01 -32.61 6.60
N ILE A 441 -2.46 -31.92 5.60
CA ILE A 441 -3.18 -30.96 4.77
C ILE A 441 -3.82 -31.69 3.58
N GLU A 442 -5.15 -31.67 3.53
CA GLU A 442 -5.93 -32.35 2.47
C GLU A 442 -6.31 -31.43 1.30
N ARG A 443 -6.06 -30.12 1.44
CA ARG A 443 -6.32 -29.11 0.41
C ARG A 443 -5.44 -27.89 0.62
N VAL A 444 -5.04 -27.26 -0.48
CA VAL A 444 -4.43 -25.92 -0.49
C VAL A 444 -5.19 -25.10 -1.53
N ASP A 445 -5.75 -23.97 -1.11
CA ASP A 445 -6.54 -23.09 -1.98
C ASP A 445 -5.68 -21.96 -2.53
N PHE A 446 -4.72 -21.48 -1.73
CA PHE A 446 -3.87 -20.35 -2.04
C PHE A 446 -2.45 -20.58 -1.54
N LEU A 447 -1.45 -20.26 -2.36
CA LEU A 447 -0.03 -20.28 -2.02
C LEU A 447 0.58 -18.89 -2.31
N LYS A 448 1.18 -18.25 -1.31
CA LYS A 448 2.04 -17.07 -1.49
C LYS A 448 3.50 -17.51 -1.43
N ILE A 449 4.34 -17.03 -2.34
CA ILE A 449 5.78 -17.30 -2.37
C ILE A 449 6.55 -16.00 -2.54
N ASP A 450 7.30 -15.66 -1.50
CA ASP A 450 8.13 -14.46 -1.44
C ASP A 450 9.36 -14.85 -0.65
N ALA A 451 10.30 -15.49 -1.35
CA ALA A 451 11.40 -16.21 -0.73
C ALA A 451 12.74 -15.54 -1.07
N GLU A 452 12.70 -14.24 -1.37
CA GLU A 452 13.87 -13.39 -1.66
C GLU A 452 14.79 -14.00 -2.73
N GLY A 453 14.18 -14.48 -3.82
CA GLY A 453 14.91 -15.07 -4.96
C GLY A 453 14.99 -16.60 -4.93
N HIS A 454 14.37 -17.25 -3.94
CA HIS A 454 14.34 -18.71 -3.81
C HIS A 454 13.01 -19.33 -4.30
N GLU A 455 12.17 -18.55 -5.00
CA GLU A 455 10.81 -18.94 -5.41
C GLU A 455 10.81 -20.23 -6.25
N MET A 456 11.77 -20.35 -7.17
CA MET A 456 11.87 -21.53 -8.03
C MET A 456 12.20 -22.80 -7.23
N SER A 457 13.09 -22.70 -6.24
CA SER A 457 13.43 -23.84 -5.38
C SER A 457 12.23 -24.28 -4.55
N VAL A 458 11.43 -23.34 -4.03
CA VAL A 458 10.16 -23.63 -3.34
C VAL A 458 9.22 -24.40 -4.27
N LEU A 459 9.02 -23.93 -5.51
CA LEU A 459 8.17 -24.62 -6.49
C LEU A 459 8.69 -26.00 -6.88
N ALA A 460 10.00 -26.18 -6.99
CA ALA A 460 10.62 -27.47 -7.28
C ALA A 460 10.32 -28.52 -6.19
N GLY A 461 10.20 -28.08 -4.93
CA GLY A 461 9.77 -28.90 -3.78
C GLY A 461 8.26 -28.99 -3.56
N SER A 462 7.44 -28.52 -4.51
CA SER A 462 5.98 -28.43 -4.38
C SER A 462 5.24 -29.27 -5.43
N GLN A 463 5.82 -30.40 -5.85
CA GLN A 463 5.30 -31.15 -7.00
C GLN A 463 3.90 -31.69 -6.75
N LYS A 464 3.68 -32.38 -5.63
CA LYS A 464 2.36 -32.93 -5.27
C LYS A 464 1.36 -31.79 -5.05
N LEU A 465 1.77 -30.74 -4.34
CA LEU A 465 0.96 -29.54 -4.11
C LEU A 465 0.40 -28.99 -5.43
N LEU A 466 1.26 -28.79 -6.43
CA LEU A 466 0.86 -28.23 -7.73
C LEU A 466 -0.01 -29.19 -8.54
N THR A 467 0.27 -30.50 -8.51
CA THR A 467 -0.47 -31.49 -9.32
C THR A 467 -1.79 -31.94 -8.70
N GLU A 468 -1.89 -32.05 -7.38
CA GLU A 468 -3.06 -32.59 -6.68
C GLU A 468 -4.02 -31.48 -6.24
N PHE A 469 -3.49 -30.38 -5.69
CA PHE A 469 -4.32 -29.29 -5.17
C PHE A 469 -4.50 -28.17 -6.18
N SER A 470 -3.46 -27.84 -6.95
CA SER A 470 -3.46 -26.77 -7.96
C SER A 470 -4.01 -25.45 -7.40
N PRO A 471 -3.38 -24.85 -6.36
CA PRO A 471 -3.86 -23.62 -5.75
C PRO A 471 -3.68 -22.42 -6.67
N ILE A 472 -4.34 -21.30 -6.34
CA ILE A 472 -3.94 -19.98 -6.86
C ILE A 472 -2.59 -19.63 -6.23
N ILE A 473 -1.66 -19.08 -7.02
CA ILE A 473 -0.33 -18.72 -6.55
C ILE A 473 -0.12 -17.22 -6.68
N LEU A 474 0.28 -16.54 -5.61
CA LEU A 474 0.83 -15.19 -5.63
C LEU A 474 2.34 -15.31 -5.40
N TYR A 475 3.17 -14.75 -6.26
CA TYR A 475 4.62 -14.83 -6.07
C TYR A 475 5.37 -13.55 -6.44
N GLU A 476 6.51 -13.35 -5.78
CA GLU A 476 7.43 -12.26 -6.09
C GLU A 476 8.15 -12.51 -7.41
N ASN A 477 7.91 -11.63 -8.39
CA ASN A 477 8.55 -11.66 -9.68
C ASN A 477 9.88 -10.89 -9.68
N ILE A 478 10.03 -9.78 -8.97
CA ILE A 478 11.30 -9.02 -8.95
C ILE A 478 11.94 -9.19 -7.59
N ALA A 479 12.79 -10.21 -7.45
CA ALA A 479 13.52 -10.49 -6.22
C ALA A 479 14.85 -9.71 -6.17
N GLY A 480 14.91 -8.71 -5.29
CA GLY A 480 16.14 -7.98 -4.97
C GLY A 480 16.92 -7.46 -6.19
N SER A 481 18.20 -7.86 -6.30
CA SER A 481 19.11 -7.41 -7.37
C SER A 481 19.18 -8.32 -8.60
N GLN A 482 18.44 -9.44 -8.59
CA GLN A 482 18.55 -10.49 -9.62
C GLN A 482 17.66 -10.25 -10.86
N GLY A 483 16.77 -9.25 -10.79
CA GLY A 483 15.83 -8.94 -11.87
C GLY A 483 14.59 -9.83 -11.81
N SER A 484 13.92 -9.99 -12.95
CA SER A 484 12.64 -10.71 -13.04
C SER A 484 12.80 -12.23 -13.00
N ASN A 485 11.94 -12.92 -12.24
CA ASN A 485 11.82 -14.36 -12.08
C ASN A 485 11.15 -15.02 -13.29
N ILE A 486 11.78 -14.89 -14.47
CA ILE A 486 11.31 -15.48 -15.73
C ILE A 486 11.20 -17.01 -15.63
N GLU A 487 12.11 -17.66 -14.91
CA GLU A 487 12.11 -19.11 -14.73
C GLU A 487 10.83 -19.60 -14.02
N VAL A 488 10.40 -18.89 -12.97
CA VAL A 488 9.16 -19.21 -12.25
C VAL A 488 7.95 -19.14 -13.18
N ALA A 489 7.84 -18.07 -13.97
CA ALA A 489 6.75 -17.93 -14.92
C ALA A 489 6.75 -19.01 -15.99
N GLN A 490 7.92 -19.35 -16.54
CA GLN A 490 8.05 -20.45 -17.51
C GLN A 490 7.63 -21.78 -16.89
N TYR A 491 8.07 -22.06 -15.66
CA TYR A 491 7.72 -23.27 -14.94
C TYR A 491 6.20 -23.39 -14.72
N LEU A 492 5.56 -22.33 -14.21
CA LEU A 492 4.12 -22.31 -13.97
C LEU A 492 3.32 -22.42 -15.28
N THR A 493 3.73 -21.69 -16.32
CA THR A 493 3.10 -21.78 -17.66
C THR A 493 3.19 -23.20 -18.22
N ASN A 494 4.35 -23.86 -18.07
CA ASN A 494 4.54 -25.26 -18.49
C ASN A 494 3.66 -26.25 -17.70
N LYS A 495 3.24 -25.88 -16.49
CA LYS A 495 2.27 -26.62 -15.67
C LYS A 495 0.80 -26.27 -16.01
N GLY A 496 0.57 -25.38 -16.97
CA GLY A 496 -0.76 -24.97 -17.43
C GLY A 496 -1.38 -23.83 -16.64
N TYR A 497 -0.60 -23.12 -15.82
CA TYR A 497 -1.08 -21.92 -15.14
C TYR A 497 -1.16 -20.72 -16.09
N GLU A 498 -2.19 -19.89 -15.91
CA GLU A 498 -2.32 -18.60 -16.57
C GLU A 498 -1.81 -17.49 -15.63
N LEU A 499 -0.98 -16.58 -16.15
CA LEU A 499 -0.32 -15.55 -15.33
C LEU A 499 -0.94 -14.17 -15.54
N PHE A 500 -1.10 -13.45 -14.44
CA PHE A 500 -1.72 -12.12 -14.37
C PHE A 500 -0.94 -11.20 -13.44
N TYR A 501 -1.08 -9.88 -13.66
CA TYR A 501 -0.80 -8.89 -12.62
C TYR A 501 -2.10 -8.21 -12.19
N TYR A 502 -2.12 -7.68 -10.98
CA TYR A 502 -3.29 -6.98 -10.44
C TYR A 502 -3.27 -5.49 -10.80
N GLN A 503 -4.41 -4.99 -11.28
CA GLN A 503 -4.69 -3.57 -11.48
C GLN A 503 -5.63 -3.08 -10.36
N PRO A 504 -5.12 -2.28 -9.39
CA PRO A 504 -5.94 -1.71 -8.32
C PRO A 504 -6.98 -0.73 -8.87
N TYR A 505 -7.91 -0.32 -8.01
CA TYR A 505 -9.04 0.58 -8.31
C TYR A 505 -10.12 -0.04 -9.24
N THR A 506 -9.73 -0.57 -10.40
CA THR A 506 -10.62 -1.35 -11.29
C THR A 506 -10.80 -2.80 -10.82
N GLN A 507 -9.91 -3.27 -9.94
CA GLN A 507 -9.88 -4.62 -9.38
C GLN A 507 -9.81 -5.73 -10.45
N LYS A 508 -9.06 -5.47 -11.53
CA LYS A 508 -8.92 -6.39 -12.66
C LYS A 508 -7.60 -7.16 -12.61
N LEU A 509 -7.64 -8.40 -13.07
CA LEU A 509 -6.47 -9.20 -13.38
C LEU A 509 -6.12 -9.00 -14.85
N ILE A 510 -4.93 -8.48 -15.12
CA ILE A 510 -4.46 -8.22 -16.48
C ILE A 510 -3.53 -9.37 -16.90
N PRO A 511 -3.83 -10.07 -18.01
CA PRO A 511 -2.98 -11.14 -18.51
C PRO A 511 -1.59 -10.64 -18.88
N ILE A 512 -0.57 -11.44 -18.57
CA ILE A 512 0.83 -11.10 -18.85
C ILE A 512 1.21 -11.54 -20.27
N ASN A 513 1.83 -10.63 -21.04
CA ASN A 513 2.47 -10.95 -22.31
C ASN A 513 4.01 -10.83 -22.18
N PHE A 514 4.74 -11.91 -22.49
CA PHE A 514 6.14 -12.25 -22.15
C PHE A 514 7.30 -11.26 -22.45
N THR A 515 7.13 -9.93 -22.47
CA THR A 515 8.24 -8.98 -22.69
C THR A 515 8.26 -7.80 -21.74
N LYS A 516 7.27 -6.89 -21.81
CA LYS A 516 7.30 -5.65 -21.04
C LYS A 516 6.85 -5.85 -19.58
N ASP A 517 5.78 -6.62 -19.40
CA ASP A 517 5.13 -6.80 -18.10
C ASP A 517 6.06 -7.45 -17.06
N PHE A 518 6.98 -8.31 -17.50
CA PHE A 518 7.94 -8.99 -16.64
C PHE A 518 8.92 -8.05 -15.92
N GLN A 519 9.24 -6.91 -16.52
CA GLN A 519 10.26 -6.01 -15.99
C GLN A 519 9.69 -4.94 -15.05
N GLU A 520 8.39 -4.68 -15.13
CA GLU A 520 7.74 -3.56 -14.42
C GLU A 520 6.92 -4.00 -13.20
N GLN A 521 6.60 -5.29 -13.09
CA GLN A 521 5.68 -5.80 -12.08
C GLN A 521 6.42 -6.58 -10.99
N LEU A 522 6.28 -6.12 -9.74
CA LEU A 522 6.89 -6.74 -8.57
C LEU A 522 6.33 -8.14 -8.29
N ASN A 523 5.01 -8.29 -8.34
CA ASN A 523 4.31 -9.52 -7.97
C ASN A 523 3.39 -10.02 -9.09
N PHE A 524 3.30 -11.34 -9.23
CA PHE A 524 2.44 -12.02 -10.20
C PHE A 524 1.49 -13.03 -9.56
N ILE A 525 0.34 -13.20 -10.20
CA ILE A 525 -0.72 -14.10 -9.79
C ILE A 525 -0.87 -15.17 -10.86
N ALA A 526 -0.73 -16.43 -10.48
CA ALA A 526 -0.92 -17.58 -11.33
C ALA A 526 -2.23 -18.30 -10.98
N PHE A 527 -3.13 -18.40 -11.95
CA PHE A 527 -4.35 -19.19 -11.82
C PHE A 527 -4.13 -20.61 -12.36
N PRO A 528 -4.59 -21.64 -11.63
CA PRO A 528 -4.44 -23.02 -12.05
C PRO A 528 -5.25 -23.30 -13.33
N PRO A 529 -4.87 -24.34 -14.10
CA PRO A 529 -5.65 -24.76 -15.25
C PRO A 529 -7.09 -25.10 -14.83
N LYS A 530 -8.08 -24.72 -15.65
CA LYS A 530 -9.48 -25.09 -15.41
C LYS A 530 -9.56 -26.62 -15.36
N LYS A 531 -9.93 -27.19 -14.21
CA LYS A 531 -10.24 -28.61 -14.10
C LYS A 531 -11.34 -28.92 -15.13
N GLN A 532 -11.07 -29.83 -16.06
CA GLN A 532 -12.13 -30.37 -16.91
C GLN A 532 -13.20 -30.92 -15.97
N GLN A 533 -14.41 -30.38 -16.06
CA GLN A 533 -15.54 -30.98 -15.37
C GLN A 533 -15.77 -32.32 -16.04
N ASP A 534 -15.38 -33.40 -15.35
CA ASP A 534 -15.78 -34.76 -15.70
C ASP A 534 -17.29 -34.98 -15.45
#